data_AF-A0A3B9HNA5-F1
#
_entry.id   AF-A0A3B9HNA5-F1
#
_cell.length_a   1.000
_cell.length_b   1.000
_cell.length_c   1.000
_cell.angle_alpha   90.00
_cell.angle_beta   90.00
_cell.angle_gamma   90.00
#
_symmetry.space_group_name_H-M   'P 1'
#
loop_
_entity.id
_entity.type
_entity.pdbx_description
1 polymer ?
#
loop_
_entity_poly.entity_id
_entity_poly.type
_entity_poly.pdbx_seq_one_letter_code
_entity_poly.pdbx_strand_id
1 'polypeptide(L)'
;MFNRLKEKWGVSWGRFALIFLTFALGGSACGYLAEIALEWLHIPSRAVRIPVYIVLVTLLWPLCVLAISIVTGQFTFFRAYIRKIIARMGGRK
;
A
#
# COMPACT_ATOMS: atom_id res chain seq x y z
N MET A 1 17.63 -2.51 -12.26
CA MET A 1 16.82 -1.79 -11.25
C MET A 1 16.44 -2.69 -10.07
N PHE A 2 15.85 -3.86 -10.33
CA PHE A 2 15.38 -4.77 -9.27
C PHE A 2 16.47 -5.27 -8.32
N ASN A 3 17.69 -5.56 -8.80
CA ASN A 3 18.82 -5.97 -7.94
C ASN A 3 19.11 -4.93 -6.85
N ARG A 4 19.22 -3.65 -7.23
CA ARG A 4 19.45 -2.54 -6.29
C ARG A 4 18.35 -2.43 -5.23
N LEU A 5 17.10 -2.67 -5.60
CA LEU A 5 15.97 -2.60 -4.67
C LEU A 5 15.96 -3.82 -3.72
N LYS A 6 16.21 -5.01 -4.27
CA LYS A 6 16.35 -6.26 -3.51
C LYS A 6 17.45 -6.13 -2.46
N GLU A 7 18.62 -5.63 -2.86
CA GLU A 7 19.77 -5.38 -1.99
C GLU A 7 19.45 -4.32 -0.93
N LYS A 8 18.85 -3.19 -1.33
CA LYS A 8 18.40 -2.14 -0.39
C LYS A 8 17.42 -2.64 0.67
N TRP A 9 16.58 -3.61 0.32
CA TRP A 9 15.64 -4.25 1.25
C TRP A 9 16.23 -5.45 2.00
N GLY A 10 17.41 -5.94 1.60
CA GLY A 10 18.09 -7.06 2.25
C GLY A 10 17.32 -8.38 2.17
N VAL A 11 16.64 -8.67 1.05
CA VAL A 11 15.78 -9.86 0.90
C VAL A 11 16.30 -10.82 -0.18
N SER A 12 15.93 -12.10 -0.07
CA SER A 12 16.17 -13.10 -1.13
C SER A 12 15.26 -12.84 -2.34
N TRP A 13 15.55 -13.46 -3.49
CA TRP A 13 14.75 -13.30 -4.70
C TRP A 13 13.30 -13.81 -4.55
N GLY A 14 13.10 -14.95 -3.89
CA GLY A 14 11.75 -15.46 -3.62
C GLY A 14 10.95 -14.52 -2.73
N ARG A 15 11.56 -14.00 -1.66
CA ARG A 15 10.92 -13.03 -0.78
C ARG A 15 10.66 -11.69 -1.47
N PHE A 16 11.55 -11.25 -2.35
CA PHE A 16 11.37 -10.07 -3.19
C PHE A 16 10.14 -10.20 -4.10
N ALA A 17 9.98 -11.35 -4.76
CA ALA A 17 8.80 -11.63 -5.58
C ALA A 17 7.52 -11.62 -4.74
N LEU A 18 7.52 -12.24 -3.55
CA LEU A 18 6.36 -12.21 -2.64
C LEU A 18 6.01 -10.81 -2.15
N ILE A 19 7.01 -9.96 -1.87
CA ILE A 19 6.79 -8.56 -1.51
C ILE A 19 6.11 -7.82 -2.67
N PHE A 20 6.60 -8.00 -3.91
CA PHE A 20 5.99 -7.38 -5.08
C PHE A 20 4.56 -7.88 -5.34
N LEU A 21 4.32 -9.18 -5.18
CA LEU A 21 2.98 -9.76 -5.25
C LEU A 21 2.06 -9.13 -4.18
N THR A 22 2.55 -8.98 -2.97
CA THR A 22 1.82 -8.34 -1.86
C THR A 22 1.49 -6.88 -2.17
N PHE A 23 2.42 -6.13 -2.77
CA PHE A 23 2.16 -4.76 -3.26
C PHE A 23 1.07 -4.73 -4.33
N ALA A 24 1.12 -5.62 -5.31
CA ALA A 24 0.14 -5.68 -6.40
C ALA A 24 -1.27 -6.02 -5.89
N LEU A 25 -1.37 -7.06 -5.05
CA LEU A 25 -2.63 -7.48 -4.44
C LEU A 25 -3.18 -6.43 -3.47
N GLY A 26 -2.32 -5.90 -2.58
CA GLY A 26 -2.72 -4.86 -1.62
C GLY A 26 -3.13 -3.56 -2.32
N GLY A 27 -2.44 -3.18 -3.39
CA GLY A 27 -2.80 -2.01 -4.20
C GLY A 27 -4.13 -2.19 -4.94
N SER A 28 -4.36 -3.37 -5.53
CA SER A 28 -5.62 -3.69 -6.22
C SER A 28 -6.80 -3.71 -5.25
N ALA A 29 -6.63 -4.36 -4.08
CA ALA A 29 -7.64 -4.37 -3.02
C ALA A 29 -7.95 -2.96 -2.50
N CYS A 30 -6.92 -2.12 -2.32
CA CYS A 30 -7.09 -0.73 -1.91
C CYS A 30 -7.89 0.09 -2.93
N GLY A 31 -7.56 -0.01 -4.22
CA GLY A 31 -8.29 0.68 -5.27
C GLY A 31 -9.76 0.27 -5.32
N TYR A 32 -10.03 -1.03 -5.23
CA TYR A 32 -11.40 -1.55 -5.18
C TYR A 32 -12.19 -1.03 -3.96
N LEU A 33 -11.59 -1.06 -2.76
CA LEU A 33 -12.24 -0.54 -1.56
C LEU A 33 -12.46 0.97 -1.61
N ALA A 34 -11.54 1.72 -2.21
CA ALA A 34 -11.71 3.16 -2.40
C ALA A 34 -12.87 3.48 -3.35
N GLU A 35 -13.07 2.71 -4.41
CA GLU A 35 -14.23 2.86 -5.30
C GLU A 35 -15.55 2.56 -4.57
N ILE A 36 -15.62 1.46 -3.78
CA ILE A 36 -16.79 1.17 -2.94
C ILE A 36 -17.10 2.34 -2.00
N ALA A 37 -16.07 2.89 -1.35
CA ALA A 37 -16.25 4.00 -0.42
C ALA A 37 -16.77 5.26 -1.13
N LEU A 38 -16.30 5.57 -2.35
CA LEU A 38 -16.80 6.70 -3.14
C LEU A 38 -18.25 6.53 -3.56
N GLU A 39 -18.64 5.32 -3.93
CA GLU A 39 -20.03 4.99 -4.27
C GLU A 39 -20.94 5.18 -3.05
N TRP A 40 -20.51 4.76 -1.86
CA TRP A 40 -21.25 4.97 -0.60
C TRP A 40 -21.39 6.46 -0.23
N LEU A 41 -20.38 7.26 -0.55
CA LEU A 41 -20.41 8.72 -0.35
C LEU A 41 -21.25 9.46 -1.42
N HIS A 42 -21.79 8.75 -2.42
CA HIS A 42 -22.65 9.28 -3.48
C HIS A 42 -22.04 10.51 -4.20
N ILE A 43 -20.72 10.57 -4.39
CA ILE A 43 -20.04 11.74 -4.98
C ILE A 43 -20.23 11.73 -6.51
N PRO A 44 -21.06 12.62 -7.10
CA PRO A 44 -21.42 12.54 -8.51
C PRO A 44 -20.42 13.28 -9.42
N SER A 45 -19.78 14.33 -8.89
CA SER A 45 -18.86 15.17 -9.67
C SER A 45 -17.51 14.48 -9.83
N ARG A 46 -17.11 14.21 -11.08
CA ARG A 46 -15.79 13.65 -11.40
C ARG A 46 -14.64 14.52 -10.88
N ALA A 47 -14.80 15.85 -10.91
CA ALA A 47 -13.80 16.79 -10.42
C ALA A 47 -13.55 16.66 -8.91
N VAL A 48 -14.57 16.27 -8.14
CA VAL A 48 -14.46 16.01 -6.69
C VAL A 48 -14.10 14.55 -6.42
N ARG A 49 -14.61 13.61 -7.21
CA ARG A 49 -14.37 12.17 -7.05
C ARG A 49 -12.88 11.83 -7.16
N ILE A 50 -12.15 12.40 -8.13
CA ILE A 50 -10.72 12.11 -8.33
C ILE A 50 -9.85 12.48 -7.10
N PRO A 51 -9.88 13.73 -6.58
CA PRO A 51 -9.06 14.07 -5.41
C PRO A 51 -9.49 13.27 -4.17
N VAL A 52 -10.78 13.01 -3.97
CA VAL A 52 -11.26 12.17 -2.86
C VAL A 52 -10.76 10.73 -3.02
N TYR A 53 -10.79 10.17 -4.23
CA TYR A 53 -10.23 8.85 -4.52
C TYR A 53 -8.76 8.76 -4.12
N ILE A 54 -7.94 9.74 -4.53
CA ILE A 54 -6.51 9.76 -4.22
C ILE A 54 -6.28 9.78 -2.71
N VAL A 55 -7.04 10.59 -1.97
CA VAL A 55 -6.97 10.64 -0.51
C VAL A 55 -7.36 9.29 0.09
N LEU A 56 -8.48 8.71 -0.34
CA LEU A 56 -8.98 7.42 0.15
C LEU A 56 -7.95 6.31 -0.09
N VAL A 57 -7.46 6.15 -1.32
CA VAL A 57 -6.45 5.14 -1.65
C VAL A 57 -5.19 5.33 -0.80
N THR A 58 -4.74 6.56 -0.62
CA THR A 58 -3.53 6.84 0.19
C THR A 58 -3.72 6.44 1.65
N LEU A 59 -4.89 6.71 2.23
CA LEU A 59 -5.20 6.37 3.62
C LEU A 59 -5.50 4.88 3.81
N LEU A 60 -6.16 4.23 2.85
CA LEU A 60 -6.53 2.82 2.90
C LEU A 60 -5.35 1.89 2.59
N TRP A 61 -4.39 2.35 1.79
CA TRP A 61 -3.31 1.50 1.29
C TRP A 61 -2.50 0.79 2.40
N PRO A 62 -2.08 1.46 3.51
CA PRO A 62 -1.39 0.79 4.61
C PRO A 62 -2.19 -0.35 5.22
N LEU A 63 -3.52 -0.21 5.32
CA LEU A 63 -4.39 -1.24 5.87
C LEU A 63 -4.49 -2.44 4.92
N CYS A 64 -4.72 -2.17 3.63
CA CYS A 64 -4.87 -3.20 2.61
C CYS A 64 -3.59 -4.03 2.45
N VAL A 65 -2.44 -3.37 2.35
CA VAL A 65 -1.16 -4.07 2.18
C VAL A 65 -0.79 -4.87 3.44
N LEU A 66 -1.11 -4.37 4.63
CA LEU A 66 -0.91 -5.12 5.87
C LEU A 66 -1.80 -6.37 5.92
N ALA A 67 -3.07 -6.26 5.56
CA ALA A 67 -3.99 -7.39 5.54
C ALA A 67 -3.50 -8.50 4.59
N ILE A 68 -3.16 -8.16 3.35
CA ILE A 68 -2.64 -9.13 2.37
C ILE A 68 -1.29 -9.71 2.83
N SER A 69 -0.44 -8.89 3.47
CA SER A 69 0.87 -9.34 3.93
C SER A 69 0.83 -10.40 5.03
N ILE A 70 -0.31 -10.57 5.72
CA ILE A 70 -0.50 -11.67 6.67
C ILE A 70 -0.55 -13.00 5.91
N VAL A 71 -1.33 -13.06 4.82
CA VAL A 71 -1.50 -14.27 4.00
C VAL A 71 -0.21 -14.62 3.25
N THR A 72 0.52 -13.62 2.76
CA THR A 72 1.79 -13.84 2.04
C THR A 72 3.02 -13.98 2.94
N GLY A 73 2.84 -13.91 4.27
CA GLY A 73 3.93 -14.01 5.25
C GLY A 73 4.90 -12.81 5.25
N GLN A 74 4.53 -11.67 4.66
CA GLN A 74 5.36 -10.46 4.59
C GLN A 74 4.99 -9.37 5.61
N PHE A 75 4.15 -9.67 6.61
CA PHE A 75 3.65 -8.69 7.58
C PHE A 75 4.75 -7.89 8.30
N THR A 76 5.78 -8.55 8.81
CA THR A 76 6.90 -7.88 9.49
C THR A 76 7.63 -6.89 8.57
N PHE A 77 7.78 -7.24 7.29
CA PHE A 77 8.39 -6.34 6.30
C PHE A 77 7.52 -5.09 6.09
N PHE A 78 6.24 -5.26 5.81
CA PHE A 78 5.34 -4.13 5.53
C PHE A 78 5.08 -3.25 6.75
N ARG A 79 4.98 -3.84 7.95
CA ARG A 79 4.88 -3.08 9.19
C ARG A 79 6.10 -2.19 9.42
N ALA A 80 7.31 -2.70 9.18
CA ALA A 80 8.53 -1.92 9.27
C ALA A 80 8.61 -0.84 8.17
N TYR A 81 8.22 -1.20 6.95
CA TYR A 81 8.17 -0.30 5.79
C TYR A 81 7.24 0.90 6.04
N ILE A 82 6.01 0.65 6.48
CA ILE A 82 5.02 1.68 6.81
C ILE A 82 5.51 2.55 7.96
N ARG A 83 6.06 1.95 9.03
CA ARG A 83 6.63 2.72 10.15
C ARG A 83 7.72 3.68 9.69
N LYS A 84 8.59 3.25 8.77
CA LYS A 84 9.64 4.08 8.18
C LYS A 84 9.06 5.23 7.34
N ILE A 85 7.96 5.01 6.62
CA ILE A 85 7.27 6.06 5.88
C ILE A 85 6.66 7.09 6.85
N ILE A 86 5.94 6.63 7.87
CA ILE A 86 5.32 7.50 8.88
C ILE A 86 6.35 8.33 9.63
N ALA A 87 7.48 7.72 10.05
CA ALA A 87 8.56 8.44 10.72
C ALA A 87 9.10 9.60 9.86
N ARG A 88 9.28 9.36 8.56
CA ARG A 88 9.74 10.38 7.60
C ARG A 88 8.73 11.50 7.39
N MET A 89 7.44 11.18 7.34
CA MET A 89 6.38 12.21 7.22
C MET A 89 6.25 13.03 8.50
N GLY A 90 6.45 12.44 9.67
CA GLY A 90 6.40 13.11 10.97
C GLY A 90 7.68 13.85 11.38
N GLY A 91 8.66 13.99 10.49
CA GLY A 91 9.92 14.72 10.77
C GLY A 91 10.86 14.05 11.77
N ARG A 92 10.55 12.83 12.23
CA ARG A 92 11.45 12.03 13.05
C ARG A 92 12.44 11.31 12.14
N LYS A 93 13.66 11.84 12.06
CA LYS A 93 14.80 11.17 11.40
C LYS A 93 15.13 9.86 12.11
#